data_AF-A0A1H2AE55-F1
#
_entry.id   AF-A0A1H2AE55-F1
#
_cell.length_a   1.000
_cell.length_b   1.000
_cell.length_c   1.000
_cell.angle_alpha   90.00
_cell.angle_beta   90.00
_cell.angle_gamma   90.00
#
_symmetry.space_group_name_H-M   'P 1'
#
loop_
_entity.id
_entity.type
_entity.pdbx_description
1 polymer ?
#
loop_
_entity_poly.entity_id
_entity_poly.type
_entity_poly.pdbx_seq_one_letter_code
_entity_poly.pdbx_strand_id
1 'polypeptide(L)'
;MASSAGAEGAAEAGATASAASGPEADKDAGGSPARSTGADQRGEGTSDPAHGPLAAETLDSAERVSCIMNAHYHGAREGFLDTTHRWFMFAVIVLGAAAFADLIPKREGDHQENLLKGFLGAGAALFGALDLTFDLSNRARAHSLMKRRYYELLADLREGKKSSAEARVCLDRFSADEEPPYRALLLSCWNRTQREVYGMHADHFHIPLFHRLFKNWLRWTSTDFGNPFAPGQSQSVWLLWRTRLRK
;
A
#
# COMPACT_ATOMS: atom_id res chain seq x y z
N MET A 1 2.27 56.39 -45.96
CA MET A 1 1.61 55.26 -46.63
C MET A 1 1.70 54.04 -45.72
N ALA A 2 0.52 53.51 -45.33
CA ALA A 2 0.19 52.22 -44.66
C ALA A 2 1.10 51.74 -43.50
N SER A 3 0.72 51.68 -42.22
CA SER A 3 -0.47 51.11 -41.53
C SER A 3 -0.77 49.65 -41.84
N SER A 4 -0.47 48.76 -40.90
CA SER A 4 -1.12 47.45 -40.74
C SER A 4 -1.13 47.05 -39.27
N ALA A 5 -2.30 47.22 -38.64
CA ALA A 5 -2.66 46.57 -37.39
C ALA A 5 -3.11 45.13 -37.71
N GLY A 6 -2.61 44.16 -36.95
CA GLY A 6 -3.06 42.77 -36.99
C GLY A 6 -3.51 42.36 -35.59
N ALA A 7 -4.83 42.25 -35.42
CA ALA A 7 -5.49 41.71 -34.24
C ALA A 7 -5.67 40.20 -34.45
N GLU A 8 -5.24 39.38 -33.50
CA GLU A 8 -5.57 37.95 -33.47
C GLU A 8 -6.35 37.60 -32.20
N GLY A 9 -7.42 36.83 -32.43
CA GLY A 9 -8.58 36.64 -31.57
C GLY A 9 -8.30 35.88 -30.28
N ALA A 10 -8.98 36.34 -29.23
CA ALA A 10 -9.26 35.55 -28.04
C ALA A 10 -10.32 34.48 -28.39
N ALA A 11 -9.98 33.21 -28.19
CA ALA A 11 -10.93 32.11 -28.26
C ALA A 11 -11.52 31.87 -26.86
N GLU A 12 -12.81 32.17 -26.72
CA GLU A 12 -13.65 31.75 -25.59
C GLU A 12 -13.78 30.22 -25.57
N ALA A 13 -13.24 29.58 -24.55
CA ALA A 13 -13.56 28.20 -24.21
C ALA A 13 -14.78 28.20 -23.26
N GLY A 14 -15.97 28.08 -23.82
CA GLY A 14 -17.20 27.83 -23.08
C GLY A 14 -17.20 26.42 -22.50
N ALA A 15 -17.08 26.32 -21.17
CA ALA A 15 -17.23 25.08 -20.44
C ALA A 15 -18.72 24.73 -20.31
N THR A 16 -19.14 23.66 -20.97
CA THR A 16 -20.46 23.05 -20.79
C THR A 16 -20.46 22.19 -19.53
N ALA A 17 -21.17 22.67 -18.50
CA ALA A 17 -21.53 21.86 -17.34
C ALA A 17 -22.59 20.82 -17.75
N SER A 18 -22.23 19.54 -17.76
CA SER A 18 -23.19 18.44 -17.87
C SER A 18 -23.42 17.87 -16.47
N ALA A 19 -24.56 18.23 -15.90
CA ALA A 19 -25.13 17.60 -14.72
C ALA A 19 -25.77 16.27 -15.12
N ALA A 20 -25.24 15.17 -14.63
CA ALA A 20 -25.90 13.87 -14.67
C ALA A 20 -26.12 13.39 -13.23
N SER A 21 -27.34 13.61 -12.77
CA SER A 21 -27.92 13.10 -11.53
C SER A 21 -28.51 11.71 -11.75
N GLY A 22 -28.15 10.76 -10.89
CA GLY A 22 -28.72 9.41 -10.77
C GLY A 22 -27.61 8.40 -10.41
N PRO A 23 -27.79 7.56 -9.37
CA PRO A 23 -28.78 6.50 -9.51
C PRO A 23 -29.61 6.15 -8.26
N GLU A 24 -30.61 5.36 -8.59
CA GLU A 24 -31.61 4.64 -7.81
C GLU A 24 -31.14 4.08 -6.45
N ALA A 25 -31.99 4.30 -5.46
CA ALA A 25 -32.00 3.57 -4.21
C ALA A 25 -32.60 2.19 -4.45
N ASP A 26 -31.73 1.19 -4.59
CA ASP A 26 -32.15 -0.21 -4.59
C ASP A 26 -32.27 -0.72 -3.14
N LYS A 27 -33.46 -1.23 -2.84
CA LYS A 27 -33.79 -1.94 -1.61
C LYS A 27 -33.45 -3.39 -1.88
N ASP A 28 -32.53 -3.98 -1.12
CA ASP A 28 -32.69 -5.40 -0.85
C ASP A 28 -32.05 -5.89 0.45
N ALA A 29 -32.80 -6.83 1.02
CA ALA A 29 -32.59 -7.49 2.28
C ALA A 29 -31.45 -8.52 2.23
N GLY A 30 -30.87 -8.87 3.38
CA GLY A 30 -29.98 -10.03 3.41
C GLY A 30 -29.20 -10.27 4.70
N GLY A 31 -29.87 -10.87 5.68
CA GLY A 31 -29.37 -11.83 6.68
C GLY A 31 -27.92 -11.78 7.18
N SER A 32 -27.78 -11.55 8.49
CA SER A 32 -26.64 -12.01 9.29
C SER A 32 -26.40 -13.52 9.12
N PRO A 33 -25.20 -13.98 8.74
CA PRO A 33 -24.86 -15.39 8.87
C PRO A 33 -24.45 -15.69 10.32
N ALA A 34 -25.12 -16.71 10.86
CA ALA A 34 -24.87 -17.28 12.16
C ALA A 34 -23.44 -17.80 12.33
N ARG A 35 -22.94 -17.60 13.54
CA ARG A 35 -21.70 -18.14 14.08
C ARG A 35 -21.80 -19.67 14.15
N SER A 36 -21.21 -20.36 13.19
CA SER A 36 -21.08 -21.82 13.18
C SER A 36 -20.06 -22.26 14.24
N THR A 37 -20.55 -23.00 15.23
CA THR A 37 -19.81 -23.70 16.28
C THR A 37 -19.14 -24.94 15.69
N GLY A 38 -17.90 -25.18 16.12
CA GLY A 38 -17.04 -26.26 15.65
C GLY A 38 -17.63 -27.65 15.84
N ALA A 39 -17.30 -28.52 14.88
CA ALA A 39 -17.40 -29.95 14.99
C ALA A 39 -16.00 -30.54 14.75
N ASP A 40 -15.60 -31.37 15.71
CA ASP A 40 -14.42 -32.22 15.71
C ASP A 40 -14.25 -33.00 14.40
N GLN A 41 -13.05 -32.97 13.85
CA GLN A 41 -12.55 -34.07 13.02
C GLN A 41 -11.15 -34.45 13.50
N ARG A 42 -11.14 -35.42 14.41
CA ARG A 42 -9.96 -36.19 14.81
C ARG A 42 -9.80 -37.33 13.80
N GLY A 43 -9.04 -37.09 12.74
CA GLY A 43 -8.59 -38.12 11.81
C GLY A 43 -7.12 -38.42 12.05
N GLU A 44 -6.84 -39.56 12.71
CA GLU A 44 -5.52 -40.18 12.75
C GLU A 44 -5.20 -40.75 11.36
N GLY A 45 -4.19 -40.17 10.71
CA GLY A 45 -3.60 -40.67 9.47
C GLY A 45 -2.10 -40.80 9.65
N THR A 46 -1.66 -42.00 10.00
CA THR A 46 -0.26 -42.44 10.07
C THR A 46 0.40 -42.28 8.70
N SER A 47 1.47 -41.50 8.60
CA SER A 47 2.36 -41.51 7.44
C SER A 47 3.80 -41.74 7.93
N ASP A 48 4.30 -42.93 7.62
CA ASP A 48 5.70 -43.35 7.76
C ASP A 48 6.44 -43.11 6.41
N PRO A 49 7.78 -43.11 6.36
CA PRO A 49 8.54 -42.01 5.78
C PRO A 49 9.30 -42.46 4.53
N ALA A 50 9.01 -41.86 3.38
CA ALA A 50 9.81 -42.06 2.18
C ALA A 50 9.98 -40.73 1.45
N HIS A 51 11.18 -40.18 1.53
CA HIS A 51 11.58 -38.94 0.89
C HIS A 51 11.43 -38.98 -0.65
N GLY A 52 10.41 -38.28 -1.14
CA GLY A 52 10.17 -37.83 -2.52
C GLY A 52 8.74 -37.26 -2.59
N PRO A 53 8.34 -36.31 -3.45
CA PRO A 53 9.02 -35.35 -4.32
C PRO A 53 8.90 -33.92 -3.74
N LEU A 54 9.54 -33.66 -2.60
CA LEU A 54 9.44 -32.36 -1.88
C LEU A 54 9.91 -31.15 -2.73
N ALA A 55 10.69 -31.35 -3.78
CA ALA A 55 11.19 -30.26 -4.64
C ALA A 55 10.10 -29.62 -5.52
N ALA A 56 9.05 -30.36 -5.90
CA ALA A 56 7.98 -29.82 -6.75
C ALA A 56 6.93 -29.04 -5.95
N GLU A 57 6.61 -29.50 -4.74
CA GLU A 57 5.67 -28.84 -3.82
C GLU A 57 6.26 -27.55 -3.20
N THR A 58 7.59 -27.50 -3.05
CA THR A 58 8.29 -26.34 -2.50
C THR A 58 8.44 -25.16 -3.47
N LEU A 59 8.54 -25.42 -4.78
CA LEU A 59 8.64 -24.33 -5.77
C LEU A 59 7.33 -23.54 -5.85
N ASP A 60 6.20 -24.24 -6.04
CA ASP A 60 4.86 -23.62 -6.02
C ASP A 60 4.62 -22.83 -4.71
N SER A 61 5.19 -23.30 -3.59
CA SER A 61 5.14 -22.56 -2.32
C SER A 61 5.91 -21.22 -2.35
N ALA A 62 7.07 -21.15 -3.02
CA ALA A 62 7.91 -19.95 -3.02
C ALA A 62 7.30 -18.80 -3.84
N GLU A 63 6.74 -19.08 -5.02
CA GLU A 63 6.05 -18.06 -5.81
C GLU A 63 4.76 -17.59 -5.12
N ARG A 64 4.01 -18.51 -4.48
CA ARG A 64 2.82 -18.17 -3.68
C ARG A 64 3.16 -17.24 -2.51
N VAL A 65 4.19 -17.59 -1.73
CA VAL A 65 4.69 -16.74 -0.63
C VAL A 65 5.10 -15.37 -1.16
N SER A 66 5.78 -15.32 -2.31
CA SER A 66 6.18 -14.06 -2.93
C SER A 66 4.98 -13.21 -3.34
N CYS A 67 3.95 -13.80 -3.94
CA CYS A 67 2.72 -13.09 -4.31
C CYS A 67 1.99 -12.54 -3.07
N ILE A 68 1.78 -13.37 -2.05
CA ILE A 68 1.07 -12.97 -0.82
C ILE A 68 1.85 -11.88 -0.08
N MET A 69 3.16 -12.04 0.08
CA MET A 69 4.01 -11.04 0.73
C MET A 69 3.92 -9.69 0.03
N ASN A 70 4.09 -9.67 -1.30
CA ASN A 70 4.03 -8.42 -2.06
C ASN A 70 2.62 -7.81 -2.03
N ALA A 71 1.57 -8.63 -2.12
CA ALA A 71 0.19 -8.14 -1.97
C ALA A 71 -0.04 -7.47 -0.60
N HIS A 72 0.45 -8.07 0.50
CA HIS A 72 0.38 -7.46 1.84
C HIS A 72 1.21 -6.19 1.94
N TYR A 73 2.40 -6.15 1.33
CA TYR A 73 3.24 -4.96 1.26
C TYR A 73 2.52 -3.80 0.57
N HIS A 74 1.97 -4.03 -0.61
CA HIS A 74 1.22 -3.01 -1.36
C HIS A 74 -0.05 -2.59 -0.64
N GLY A 75 -0.80 -3.53 -0.03
CA GLY A 75 -1.97 -3.19 0.78
C GLY A 75 -1.64 -2.35 2.01
N ALA A 76 -0.51 -2.62 2.69
CA ALA A 76 -0.06 -1.82 3.81
C ALA A 76 0.39 -0.41 3.38
N ARG A 77 1.05 -0.28 2.22
CA ARG A 77 1.44 1.03 1.65
C ARG A 77 0.23 1.83 1.21
N GLU A 78 -0.72 1.23 0.52
CA GLU A 78 -2.00 1.83 0.13
C GLU A 78 -2.73 2.37 1.37
N GLY A 79 -2.94 1.54 2.39
CA GLY A 79 -3.65 1.96 3.60
C GLY A 79 -2.94 3.10 4.34
N PHE A 80 -1.61 3.08 4.41
CA PHE A 80 -0.84 4.17 5.01
C PHE A 80 -0.98 5.49 4.24
N LEU A 81 -0.84 5.45 2.91
CA LEU A 81 -0.92 6.65 2.06
C LEU A 81 -2.34 7.23 2.05
N ASP A 82 -3.37 6.38 1.91
CA ASP A 82 -4.78 6.81 1.98
C ASP A 82 -5.12 7.42 3.35
N THR A 83 -4.67 6.79 4.44
CA THR A 83 -4.85 7.35 5.79
C THR A 83 -4.16 8.71 5.93
N THR A 84 -2.93 8.86 5.43
CA THR A 84 -2.17 10.11 5.50
C THR A 84 -2.84 11.22 4.70
N HIS A 85 -3.29 10.91 3.48
CA HIS A 85 -4.05 11.83 2.64
C HIS A 85 -5.31 12.36 3.36
N ARG A 86 -6.10 11.46 3.96
CA ARG A 86 -7.30 11.83 4.72
C ARG A 86 -6.98 12.71 5.93
N TRP A 87 -5.88 12.45 6.63
CA TRP A 87 -5.43 13.31 7.73
C TRP A 87 -5.00 14.69 7.26
N PHE A 88 -4.36 14.80 6.10
CA PHE A 88 -4.00 16.11 5.52
C PHE A 88 -5.25 16.88 5.11
N MET A 89 -6.19 16.26 4.41
CA MET A 89 -7.48 16.87 4.07
C MET A 89 -8.25 17.32 5.32
N PHE A 90 -8.28 16.49 6.36
CA PHE A 90 -8.88 16.86 7.65
C PHE A 90 -8.18 18.07 8.28
N ALA A 91 -6.85 18.09 8.32
CA ALA A 91 -6.08 19.22 8.86
C ALA A 91 -6.36 20.51 8.07
N VAL A 92 -6.42 20.45 6.74
CA VAL A 92 -6.78 21.60 5.88
C VAL A 92 -8.16 22.13 6.24
N ILE A 93 -9.16 21.26 6.39
CA ILE A 93 -10.53 21.67 6.72
C ILE A 93 -10.60 22.31 8.11
N VAL A 94 -9.99 21.69 9.12
CA VAL A 94 -10.01 22.21 10.49
C VAL A 94 -9.28 23.55 10.60
N LEU A 95 -8.07 23.65 10.04
CA LEU A 95 -7.28 24.88 10.07
C LEU A 95 -7.92 25.99 9.24
N GLY A 96 -8.48 25.65 8.08
CA GLY A 96 -9.23 26.58 7.23
C GLY A 96 -10.48 27.10 7.94
N ALA A 97 -11.29 26.22 8.53
CA ALA A 97 -12.47 26.61 9.29
C ALA A 97 -12.12 27.48 10.50
N ALA A 98 -11.04 27.15 11.22
CA ALA A 98 -10.56 27.95 12.34
C ALA A 98 -10.11 29.36 11.91
N ALA A 99 -9.51 29.49 10.73
CA ALA A 99 -9.16 30.79 10.16
C ALA A 99 -10.40 31.64 9.80
N PHE A 100 -11.54 31.02 9.51
CA PHE A 100 -12.81 31.70 9.22
C PHE A 100 -13.68 32.02 10.44
N ALA A 101 -13.46 31.35 11.58
CA ALA A 101 -14.24 31.58 12.81
C ALA A 101 -14.17 33.04 13.30
N ASP A 102 -13.14 33.78 12.90
CA ASP A 102 -12.92 35.18 13.25
C ASP A 102 -13.60 36.18 12.31
N LEU A 103 -14.34 35.73 11.29
CA LEU A 103 -15.31 36.59 10.58
C LEU A 103 -16.51 36.96 11.46
N ILE A 104 -16.66 36.30 12.62
CA ILE A 104 -17.62 36.67 13.64
C ILE A 104 -17.11 37.95 14.32
N PRO A 105 -17.90 39.06 14.32
CA PRO A 105 -17.45 40.34 14.87
C PRO A 105 -16.99 40.21 16.32
N LYS A 106 -15.69 40.39 16.55
CA LYS A 106 -15.09 40.43 17.90
C LYS A 106 -14.86 41.87 18.34
N ARG A 107 -14.97 42.08 19.65
CA ARG A 107 -14.84 43.38 20.32
C ARG A 107 -13.40 43.90 20.16
N GLU A 108 -13.26 45.18 19.80
CA GLU A 108 -11.95 45.82 19.54
C GLU A 108 -10.99 45.68 20.73
N GLY A 109 -9.77 45.17 20.49
CA GLY A 109 -8.69 45.24 21.49
C GLY A 109 -7.53 44.24 21.38
N ASP A 110 -7.61 43.17 20.59
CA ASP A 110 -6.70 42.03 20.77
C ASP A 110 -5.73 41.79 19.59
N HIS A 111 -4.51 42.34 19.69
CA HIS A 111 -3.48 42.20 18.65
C HIS A 111 -2.90 40.77 18.54
N GLN A 112 -3.00 39.96 19.58
CA GLN A 112 -2.47 38.59 19.60
C GLN A 112 -3.27 37.64 18.70
N GLU A 113 -4.57 37.92 18.48
CA GLU A 113 -5.43 37.09 17.65
C GLU A 113 -5.03 37.10 16.16
N ASN A 114 -4.45 38.19 15.67
CA ASN A 114 -4.09 38.31 14.25
C ASN A 114 -2.91 37.40 13.85
N LEU A 115 -1.97 37.15 14.76
CA LEU A 115 -0.85 36.23 14.49
C LEU A 115 -1.34 34.79 14.42
N LEU A 116 -2.20 34.37 15.36
CA LEU A 116 -2.76 33.02 15.37
C LEU A 116 -3.54 32.72 14.08
N LYS A 117 -4.34 33.68 13.59
CA LYS A 117 -5.05 33.59 12.30
C LYS A 117 -4.11 33.32 11.14
N GLY A 118 -3.02 34.09 11.07
CA GLY A 118 -1.99 33.92 10.06
C GLY A 118 -1.39 32.50 10.08
N PHE A 119 -1.08 31.98 11.27
CA PHE A 119 -0.56 30.61 11.41
C PHE A 119 -1.57 29.53 11.03
N LEU A 120 -2.85 29.69 11.37
CA LEU A 120 -3.91 28.73 11.00
C LEU A 120 -4.12 28.69 9.48
N GLY A 121 -4.24 29.85 8.84
CA GLY A 121 -4.36 29.95 7.38
C GLY A 121 -3.12 29.42 6.66
N ALA A 122 -1.92 29.79 7.12
CA ALA A 122 -0.67 29.28 6.57
C ALA A 122 -0.53 27.75 6.76
N GLY A 123 -0.98 27.23 7.90
CA GLY A 123 -1.02 25.80 8.17
C GLY A 123 -1.94 25.05 7.20
N ALA A 124 -3.16 25.56 6.97
CA ALA A 124 -4.08 24.97 6.00
C ALA A 124 -3.46 24.93 4.58
N ALA A 125 -2.85 26.04 4.15
CA ALA A 125 -2.16 26.12 2.86
C ALA A 125 -0.98 25.14 2.77
N LEU A 126 -0.18 25.02 3.84
CA LEU A 126 0.96 24.11 3.89
C LEU A 126 0.52 22.63 3.76
N PHE A 127 -0.48 22.18 4.53
CA PHE A 127 -0.94 20.79 4.44
C PHE A 127 -1.53 20.47 3.06
N GLY A 128 -2.30 21.39 2.47
CA GLY A 128 -2.81 21.23 1.11
C GLY A 128 -1.69 21.16 0.07
N ALA A 129 -0.66 22.01 0.20
CA ALA A 129 0.50 21.97 -0.68
C ALA A 129 1.31 20.68 -0.53
N LEU A 130 1.49 20.17 0.69
CA LEU A 130 2.19 18.90 0.94
C LEU A 130 1.43 17.71 0.35
N ASP A 131 0.10 17.66 0.51
CA ASP A 131 -0.74 16.60 -0.07
C ASP A 131 -0.61 16.54 -1.60
N LEU A 132 -0.70 17.71 -2.24
CA LEU A 132 -0.55 17.86 -3.68
C LEU A 132 0.87 17.52 -4.16
N THR A 133 1.89 17.99 -3.45
CA THR A 133 3.30 17.79 -3.83
C THR A 133 3.71 16.32 -3.74
N PHE A 134 3.26 15.60 -2.72
CA PHE A 134 3.58 14.18 -2.55
C PHE A 134 2.64 13.24 -3.30
N ASP A 135 1.56 13.77 -3.88
CA ASP A 135 0.58 13.05 -4.71
C ASP A 135 0.09 11.76 -4.01
N LEU A 136 -0.27 11.88 -2.73
CA LEU A 136 -0.52 10.73 -1.83
C LEU A 136 -1.65 9.84 -2.35
N SER A 137 -2.72 10.44 -2.90
CA SER A 137 -3.89 9.73 -3.42
C SER A 137 -3.56 8.89 -4.66
N ASN A 138 -2.84 9.45 -5.62
CA ASN A 138 -2.45 8.72 -6.83
C ASN A 138 -1.46 7.59 -6.50
N ARG A 139 -0.52 7.83 -5.58
CA ARG A 139 0.40 6.78 -5.09
C ARG A 139 -0.34 5.66 -4.38
N ALA A 140 -1.34 5.97 -3.56
CA ALA A 140 -2.19 4.95 -2.93
C ALA A 140 -2.90 4.09 -3.99
N ARG A 141 -3.44 4.72 -5.05
CA ARG A 141 -4.05 4.01 -6.19
C ARG A 141 -3.06 3.11 -6.92
N ALA A 142 -1.83 3.57 -7.16
CA ALA A 142 -0.78 2.76 -7.77
C ALA A 142 -0.48 1.50 -6.95
N HIS A 143 -0.37 1.62 -5.62
CA HIS A 143 -0.21 0.47 -4.74
C HIS A 143 -1.43 -0.46 -4.76
N SER A 144 -2.66 0.09 -4.81
CA SER A 144 -3.89 -0.71 -4.92
C SER A 144 -3.91 -1.58 -6.20
N LEU A 145 -3.48 -1.00 -7.33
CA LEU A 145 -3.36 -1.71 -8.60
C LEU A 145 -2.34 -2.85 -8.53
N MET A 146 -1.16 -2.61 -7.95
CA MET A 146 -0.14 -3.65 -7.78
C MET A 146 -0.62 -4.77 -6.86
N LYS A 147 -1.25 -4.43 -5.73
CA LYS A 147 -1.90 -5.42 -4.84
C LYS A 147 -2.85 -6.33 -5.63
N ARG A 148 -3.67 -5.77 -6.52
CA ARG A 148 -4.58 -6.54 -7.39
C ARG A 148 -3.83 -7.48 -8.32
N ARG A 149 -2.80 -6.99 -9.03
CA ARG A 149 -1.96 -7.80 -9.94
C ARG A 149 -1.33 -9.01 -9.24
N TYR A 150 -0.88 -8.84 -7.99
CA TYR A 150 -0.32 -9.94 -7.21
C TYR A 150 -1.36 -11.01 -6.82
N TYR A 151 -2.57 -10.60 -6.45
CA TYR A 151 -3.65 -11.55 -6.16
C TYR A 151 -4.19 -12.23 -7.42
N GLU A 152 -4.25 -11.53 -8.55
CA GLU A 152 -4.58 -12.12 -9.86
C GLU A 152 -3.55 -13.20 -10.23
N LEU A 153 -2.24 -12.91 -10.09
CA LEU A 153 -1.19 -13.90 -10.34
C LEU A 153 -1.28 -15.10 -9.38
N LEU A 154 -1.61 -14.87 -8.12
CA LEU A 154 -1.82 -15.93 -7.13
C LEU A 154 -3.02 -16.82 -7.50
N ALA A 155 -4.10 -16.23 -8.01
CA ALA A 155 -5.26 -16.98 -8.49
C ALA A 155 -4.90 -17.82 -9.72
N ASP A 156 -4.20 -17.24 -10.70
CA ASP A 156 -3.73 -17.96 -11.89
C ASP A 156 -2.85 -19.17 -11.53
N LEU A 157 -1.97 -19.03 -10.54
CA LEU A 157 -1.15 -20.12 -10.00
C LEU A 157 -2.00 -21.22 -9.37
N ARG A 158 -2.99 -20.87 -8.55
CA ARG A 158 -3.88 -21.84 -7.87
C ARG A 158 -4.77 -22.61 -8.83
N GLU A 159 -5.20 -21.96 -9.91
CA GLU A 159 -6.02 -22.55 -10.96
C GLU A 159 -5.20 -23.33 -11.99
N GLY A 160 -3.87 -23.34 -11.88
CA GLY A 160 -2.98 -23.98 -12.85
C GLY A 160 -2.94 -23.30 -14.22
N LYS A 161 -3.40 -22.05 -14.33
CA LYS A 161 -3.36 -21.24 -15.56
C LYS A 161 -1.95 -20.79 -15.92
N LYS A 162 -1.07 -20.71 -14.92
CA LYS A 162 0.35 -20.37 -15.07
C LYS A 162 1.20 -21.37 -14.30
N SER A 163 2.30 -21.80 -14.92
CA SER A 163 3.35 -22.56 -14.25
C SER A 163 4.18 -21.67 -13.31
N SER A 164 4.90 -22.26 -12.37
CA SER A 164 5.87 -21.55 -11.50
C SER A 164 6.89 -20.73 -12.30
N ALA A 165 7.38 -21.25 -13.42
CA ALA A 165 8.34 -20.54 -14.27
C ALA A 165 7.74 -19.27 -14.89
N GLU A 166 6.50 -19.35 -15.39
CA GLU A 166 5.79 -18.18 -15.94
C GLU A 166 5.43 -17.16 -14.86
N ALA A 167 5.05 -17.63 -13.67
CA ALA A 167 4.79 -16.76 -12.54
C ALA A 167 6.04 -16.00 -12.12
N ARG A 168 7.21 -16.64 -12.14
CA ARG A 168 8.49 -15.98 -11.88
C ARG A 168 8.78 -14.85 -12.87
N VAL A 169 8.53 -15.08 -14.16
CA VAL A 169 8.66 -14.03 -15.19
C VAL A 169 7.66 -12.88 -14.93
N CYS A 170 6.45 -13.18 -14.48
CA CYS A 170 5.48 -12.15 -14.11
C CYS A 170 5.93 -11.33 -12.89
N LEU A 171 6.43 -11.99 -11.84
CA LEU A 171 7.00 -11.35 -10.65
C LEU A 171 8.17 -10.44 -11.01
N ASP A 172 9.04 -10.88 -11.92
CA ASP A 172 10.17 -10.09 -12.43
C ASP A 172 9.70 -8.82 -13.15
N ARG A 173 8.63 -8.93 -13.95
CA ARG A 173 8.02 -7.78 -14.63
C ARG A 173 7.35 -6.83 -13.64
N PHE A 174 6.63 -7.35 -12.65
CA PHE A 174 6.01 -6.50 -11.61
C PHE A 174 7.07 -5.75 -10.81
N SER A 175 8.18 -6.42 -10.48
CA SER A 175 9.32 -5.80 -9.78
C SER A 175 9.98 -4.67 -10.56
N ALA A 176 9.87 -4.65 -11.90
CA ALA A 176 10.40 -3.58 -12.73
C ALA A 176 9.53 -2.30 -12.66
N ASP A 177 8.23 -2.45 -12.38
CA ASP A 177 7.28 -1.34 -12.24
C ASP A 177 7.26 -0.74 -10.81
N GLU A 178 7.96 -1.37 -9.86
CA GLU A 178 7.87 -1.04 -8.44
C GLU A 178 8.82 0.06 -7.97
N GLU A 179 8.31 0.91 -7.08
CA GLU A 179 9.16 1.81 -6.31
C GLU A 179 10.08 1.02 -5.36
N PRO A 180 11.28 1.53 -5.03
CA PRO A 180 12.17 0.91 -4.06
C PRO A 180 11.46 0.54 -2.74
N PRO A 181 11.59 -0.71 -2.27
CA PRO A 181 10.77 -1.20 -1.17
C PRO A 181 11.19 -0.63 0.19
N TYR A 182 10.19 -0.37 1.06
CA TYR A 182 10.42 -0.04 2.46
C TYR A 182 10.78 -1.31 3.23
N ARG A 183 12.07 -1.55 3.45
CA ARG A 183 12.57 -2.86 3.87
C ARG A 183 11.97 -3.40 5.17
N ALA A 184 11.84 -2.58 6.21
CA ALA A 184 11.21 -3.03 7.46
C ALA A 184 9.72 -3.37 7.30
N LEU A 185 9.02 -2.66 6.40
CA LEU A 185 7.64 -2.99 6.07
C LEU A 185 7.58 -4.31 5.32
N LEU A 186 8.44 -4.49 4.31
CA LEU A 186 8.54 -5.73 3.55
C LEU A 186 8.83 -6.93 4.46
N LEU A 187 9.78 -6.81 5.38
CA LEU A 187 10.09 -7.85 6.38
C LEU A 187 8.91 -8.12 7.31
N SER A 188 8.15 -7.09 7.70
CA SER A 188 6.92 -7.28 8.49
C SER A 188 5.88 -8.09 7.72
N CYS A 189 5.73 -7.82 6.42
CA CYS A 189 4.83 -8.56 5.54
C CYS A 189 5.33 -9.98 5.30
N TRP A 190 6.64 -10.19 5.15
CA TRP A 190 7.24 -11.52 5.06
C TRP A 190 6.91 -12.36 6.29
N ASN A 191 7.17 -11.85 7.50
CA ASN A 191 6.87 -12.55 8.75
C ASN A 191 5.38 -12.94 8.85
N ARG A 192 4.50 -12.03 8.40
CA ARG A 192 3.06 -12.29 8.36
C ARG A 192 2.74 -13.41 7.38
N THR A 193 3.24 -13.34 6.15
CA THR A 193 3.02 -14.35 5.12
C THR A 193 3.58 -15.71 5.50
N GLN A 194 4.78 -15.75 6.08
CA GLN A 194 5.39 -16.97 6.59
C GLN A 194 4.48 -17.65 7.62
N ARG A 195 3.94 -16.88 8.58
CA ARG A 195 2.98 -17.39 9.57
C ARG A 195 1.67 -17.86 8.95
N GLU A 196 1.18 -17.17 7.92
CA GLU A 196 -0.05 -17.54 7.19
C GLU A 196 0.13 -18.83 6.38
N VAL A 197 1.31 -19.07 5.79
CA VAL A 197 1.57 -20.22 4.91
C VAL A 197 2.08 -21.45 5.67
N TYR A 198 3.01 -21.27 6.61
CA TYR A 198 3.71 -22.36 7.29
C TYR A 198 3.31 -22.55 8.76
N GLY A 199 2.42 -21.71 9.30
CA GLY A 199 1.89 -21.85 10.65
C GLY A 199 2.98 -21.79 11.72
N MET A 200 3.13 -22.88 12.48
CA MET A 200 4.11 -23.00 13.57
C MET A 200 5.56 -23.18 13.10
N HIS A 201 5.75 -23.58 11.83
CA HIS A 201 7.07 -23.75 11.22
C HIS A 201 7.55 -22.50 10.46
N ALA A 202 6.88 -21.37 10.68
CA ALA A 202 7.17 -20.11 10.01
C ALA A 202 8.48 -19.50 10.48
N ASP A 203 9.34 -19.14 9.53
CA ASP A 203 10.52 -18.33 9.80
C ASP A 203 10.12 -16.88 10.09
N HIS A 204 10.84 -16.23 11.00
CA HIS A 204 10.60 -14.84 11.37
C HIS A 204 11.89 -14.03 11.44
N PHE A 205 11.84 -12.83 10.86
CA PHE A 205 12.85 -11.81 11.06
C PHE A 205 12.56 -11.02 12.34
N HIS A 206 13.60 -10.78 13.14
CA HIS A 206 13.49 -9.84 14.26
C HIS A 206 13.57 -8.39 13.74
N ILE A 207 12.49 -7.62 13.94
CA ILE A 207 12.42 -6.22 13.52
C ILE A 207 12.41 -5.34 14.78
N PRO A 208 13.45 -4.51 15.01
CA PRO A 208 13.49 -3.60 16.16
C PRO A 208 12.23 -2.73 16.24
N LEU A 209 11.76 -2.45 17.45
CA LEU A 209 10.50 -1.72 17.68
C LEU A 209 10.49 -0.34 16.99
N PHE A 210 11.61 0.39 17.05
CA PHE A 210 11.77 1.67 16.38
C PHE A 210 11.59 1.53 14.85
N HIS A 211 12.18 0.50 14.26
CA HIS A 211 12.00 0.23 12.83
C HIS A 211 10.57 -0.20 12.50
N ARG A 212 9.86 -0.87 13.40
CA ARG A 212 8.44 -1.20 13.20
C ARG A 212 7.55 0.04 13.20
N LEU A 213 7.84 1.02 14.06
CA LEU A 213 7.04 2.24 14.19
C LEU A 213 7.20 3.14 12.94
N PHE A 214 8.42 3.32 12.46
CA PHE A 214 8.73 4.23 11.34
C PHE A 214 8.76 3.55 9.96
N LYS A 215 8.29 2.29 9.84
CA LYS A 215 8.38 1.47 8.61
C LYS A 215 7.75 2.03 7.36
N ASN A 216 6.81 2.96 7.50
CA ASN A 216 6.18 3.61 6.36
C ASN A 216 6.82 4.94 5.98
N TRP A 217 7.65 5.50 6.85
CA TRP A 217 8.24 6.83 6.70
C TRP A 217 9.70 6.75 6.24
N LEU A 218 10.47 5.81 6.79
CA LEU A 218 11.91 5.72 6.54
C LEU A 218 12.23 4.51 5.66
N ARG A 219 12.99 4.75 4.59
CA ARG A 219 13.56 3.70 3.74
C ARG A 219 14.90 3.24 4.33
N TRP A 220 14.86 2.19 5.15
CA TRP A 220 16.10 1.57 5.66
C TRP A 220 16.79 0.72 4.61
N THR A 221 18.09 0.94 4.41
CA THR A 221 18.88 0.39 3.30
C THR A 221 19.63 -0.92 3.58
N SER A 222 19.52 -1.51 4.79
CA SER A 222 20.13 -2.80 5.25
C SER A 222 21.48 -2.63 5.98
N THR A 223 21.71 -3.20 7.18
CA THR A 223 22.04 -4.63 7.42
C THR A 223 21.58 -5.16 8.81
N ASP A 224 20.92 -4.33 9.62
CA ASP A 224 20.80 -4.58 11.07
C ASP A 224 19.57 -5.40 11.53
N PHE A 225 18.79 -5.98 10.62
CA PHE A 225 17.57 -6.74 10.99
C PHE A 225 17.86 -8.18 11.44
N GLY A 226 19.11 -8.48 11.77
CA GLY A 226 19.58 -9.85 11.94
C GLY A 226 19.65 -10.60 10.61
N ASN A 227 20.55 -11.57 10.53
CA ASN A 227 20.60 -12.49 9.40
C ASN A 227 19.95 -13.80 9.85
N PRO A 228 18.69 -14.12 9.48
CA PRO A 228 18.17 -15.47 9.73
C PRO A 228 18.96 -16.52 8.96
N PHE A 229 19.78 -16.10 7.99
CA PHE A 229 20.68 -16.94 7.20
C PHE A 229 22.13 -16.85 7.68
N ALA A 230 22.37 -16.62 8.97
CA ALA A 230 23.70 -16.86 9.55
C ALA A 230 24.16 -18.27 9.14
N PRO A 231 25.42 -18.45 8.69
CA PRO A 231 25.90 -19.71 8.13
C PRO A 231 25.63 -20.85 9.12
N GLY A 232 24.70 -21.75 8.77
CA GLY A 232 24.19 -22.80 9.66
C GLY A 232 22.69 -23.11 9.52
N GLN A 233 21.88 -22.23 8.94
CA GLN A 233 20.46 -22.49 8.60
C GLN A 233 20.18 -22.38 7.10
N SER A 234 19.32 -23.28 6.60
CA SER A 234 19.00 -23.60 5.19
C SER A 234 18.97 -22.42 4.21
N GLN A 235 19.69 -22.55 3.09
CA GLN A 235 20.12 -21.48 2.18
C GLN A 235 19.35 -21.39 0.84
N SER A 236 18.31 -22.21 0.59
CA SER A 236 17.93 -22.51 -0.81
C SER A 236 17.09 -21.44 -1.55
N VAL A 237 16.38 -20.53 -0.88
CA VAL A 237 15.38 -19.67 -1.58
C VAL A 237 15.85 -18.22 -1.80
N TRP A 238 16.73 -17.68 -0.94
CA TRP A 238 17.05 -16.24 -0.94
C TRP A 238 18.20 -15.82 -1.90
N LEU A 239 19.05 -16.76 -2.33
CA LEU A 239 20.15 -16.48 -3.25
C LEU A 239 19.68 -15.95 -4.63
N LEU A 240 18.42 -16.17 -4.99
CA LEU A 240 17.83 -15.68 -6.23
C LEU A 240 17.41 -14.19 -6.18
N TRP A 241 17.22 -13.61 -4.99
CA TRP A 241 16.90 -12.18 -4.83
C TRP A 241 18.16 -11.31 -4.66
N ARG A 242 19.24 -11.86 -4.08
CA ARG A 242 20.46 -11.08 -3.76
C ARG A 242 21.31 -10.74 -4.99
N THR A 243 21.21 -11.48 -6.08
CA THR A 243 22.00 -11.24 -7.30
C THR A 243 21.43 -10.13 -8.19
N ARG A 244 20.25 -9.57 -7.89
CA ARG A 244 19.61 -8.52 -8.72
C ARG A 244 19.75 -7.08 -8.24
N LEU A 245 20.18 -6.83 -7.01
CA LEU A 245 20.35 -5.47 -6.45
C LEU A 245 21.80 -4.94 -6.53
N ARG A 246 22.65 -5.57 -7.34
CA ARG A 246 24.07 -5.22 -7.52
C ARG A 246 24.48 -4.92 -8.97
N LYS A 247 23.52 -4.57 -9.84
CA LYS A 247 23.81 -3.98 -11.15
C LYS A 247 23.18 -2.61 -11.25
#